data_AF-A0A920LCQ7-F1
#
_entry.id   AF-A0A920LCQ7-F1
#
_cell.length_a   1.000
_cell.length_b   1.000
_cell.length_c   1.000
_cell.angle_alpha   90.00
_cell.angle_beta   90.00
_cell.angle_gamma   90.00
#
_symmetry.space_group_name_H-M   'P 1'
#
loop_
_entity.id
_entity.type
_entity.pdbx_description
1 polymer ?
#
loop_
_entity_poly.entity_id
_entity_poly.type
_entity_poly.pdbx_seq_one_letter_code
_entity_poly.pdbx_strand_id
1 'polypeptide(L)'
;MPVKFVKNISQGLWDGILHINSNHKIFKNLPINVNMSGTYENIAPTITLRGIDAENLVNTVAFDRIPNGNIMKRNYIGSGDVWSGSDLSIVKHGDGKIILSTLKLIQNIGYDPVAEIVLMNMINYID
;
A
#
# COMPACT_ATOMS: atom_id res chain seq x y z
N MET A 1 -6.05 16.14 -7.33
CA MET A 1 -4.72 15.49 -7.30
C MET A 1 -4.32 15.16 -8.74
N PRO A 2 -3.02 15.15 -9.06
CA PRO A 2 -2.53 14.89 -10.42
C PRO A 2 -2.82 13.48 -10.94
N VAL A 3 -3.32 12.58 -10.08
CA VAL A 3 -3.72 11.22 -10.43
C VAL A 3 -5.13 10.97 -9.93
N LYS A 4 -5.94 10.27 -10.74
CA LYS A 4 -7.23 9.73 -10.34
C LYS A 4 -7.03 8.29 -9.86
N PHE A 5 -7.70 7.93 -8.78
CA PHE A 5 -7.65 6.58 -8.23
C PHE A 5 -8.94 6.27 -7.48
N VAL A 6 -9.19 4.98 -7.28
CA VAL A 6 -10.27 4.48 -6.43
C VAL A 6 -9.67 3.94 -5.15
N LYS A 7 -10.18 4.38 -4.00
CA LYS A 7 -9.82 3.79 -2.70
C LYS A 7 -10.59 2.50 -2.51
N ASN A 8 -9.91 1.41 -2.20
CA ASN A 8 -10.54 0.14 -1.90
C ASN A 8 -10.07 -0.38 -0.54
N ILE A 9 -10.97 -0.90 0.29
CA ILE A 9 -10.61 -1.49 1.57
C ILE A 9 -9.77 -2.75 1.31
N SER A 10 -8.62 -2.84 1.96
CA SER A 10 -7.61 -3.88 1.73
C SER A 10 -7.19 -4.59 3.02
N GLN A 11 -8.01 -4.57 4.07
CA GLN A 11 -7.73 -5.31 5.29
C GLN A 11 -8.11 -6.79 5.15
N GLY A 12 -7.27 -7.75 5.51
CA GLY A 12 -7.62 -9.19 5.45
C GLY A 12 -8.86 -9.56 6.27
N LEU A 13 -9.59 -10.61 5.84
CA LEU A 13 -10.63 -11.30 6.64
C LEU A 13 -10.36 -12.81 6.53
N TRP A 14 -11.33 -13.60 6.06
CA TRP A 14 -11.15 -15.02 5.79
C TRP A 14 -10.33 -15.27 4.51
N ASP A 15 -10.49 -14.41 3.50
CA ASP A 15 -9.59 -14.34 2.34
C ASP A 15 -8.39 -13.44 2.65
N GLY A 16 -7.22 -13.96 2.31
CA GLY A 16 -5.95 -13.25 2.44
C GLY A 16 -5.83 -12.10 1.45
N ILE A 17 -5.24 -11.00 1.90
CA ILE A 17 -4.83 -9.88 1.06
C ILE A 17 -3.31 -9.79 1.17
N LEU A 18 -2.64 -9.79 0.02
CA LEU A 18 -1.18 -9.72 -0.04
C LEU A 18 -0.78 -8.29 -0.35
N HIS A 19 0.03 -7.71 0.53
CA HIS A 19 0.68 -6.42 0.33
C HIS A 19 2.15 -6.68 0.15
N ILE A 20 2.70 -6.43 -1.03
CA ILE A 20 4.06 -6.89 -1.38
C ILE A 20 4.91 -5.68 -1.71
N ASN A 21 6.00 -5.50 -0.96
CA ASN A 21 6.95 -4.44 -1.24
C ASN A 21 7.91 -4.83 -2.38
N SER A 22 8.54 -3.83 -2.98
CA SER A 22 9.50 -3.97 -4.07
C SER A 22 10.94 -3.75 -3.59
N ASN A 23 11.90 -4.17 -4.39
CA ASN A 23 13.30 -3.78 -4.22
C ASN A 23 13.48 -2.29 -4.60
N HIS A 24 13.39 -1.40 -3.60
CA HIS A 24 13.55 0.04 -3.79
C HIS A 24 14.27 0.70 -2.61
N LYS A 25 14.94 1.84 -2.85
CA LYS A 25 15.69 2.60 -1.82
C LYS A 25 14.85 3.01 -0.60
N ILE A 26 13.53 3.14 -0.78
CA ILE A 26 12.59 3.40 0.32
C ILE A 26 12.58 2.26 1.36
N PHE A 27 12.89 1.04 0.95
CA PHE A 27 13.00 -0.14 1.82
C PHE A 27 14.47 -0.49 2.16
N LYS A 28 15.40 0.47 2.03
CA LYS A 28 16.81 0.25 2.40
C LYS A 28 16.91 -0.24 3.85
N ASN A 29 17.75 -1.26 4.06
CA ASN A 29 17.96 -1.95 5.35
C ASN A 29 16.74 -2.69 5.90
N LEU A 30 15.72 -2.94 5.07
CA LEU A 30 14.55 -3.71 5.42
C LEU A 30 14.35 -4.86 4.41
N PRO A 31 13.59 -5.93 4.76
CA PRO A 31 13.31 -7.01 3.83
C PRO A 31 12.60 -6.52 2.56
N ILE A 32 12.99 -7.00 1.37
CA ILE A 32 12.45 -6.59 0.07
C ILE A 32 11.80 -7.76 -0.66
N ASN A 33 10.84 -7.49 -1.55
CA ASN A 33 10.08 -8.50 -2.28
C ASN A 33 9.35 -9.49 -1.34
N VAL A 34 8.84 -8.98 -0.21
CA VAL A 34 8.13 -9.76 0.79
C VAL A 34 6.72 -9.22 1.00
N ASN A 35 5.83 -10.10 1.49
CA ASN A 35 4.56 -9.65 2.04
C ASN A 35 4.80 -8.76 3.27
N MET A 36 3.98 -7.72 3.44
CA MET A 36 4.06 -6.77 4.56
C MET A 36 3.53 -7.34 5.89
N SER A 37 3.70 -8.65 6.11
CA SER A 37 3.52 -9.32 7.41
C SER A 37 4.81 -9.28 8.22
N GLY A 38 4.72 -9.59 9.52
CA GLY A 38 5.89 -9.66 10.40
C GLY A 38 6.55 -8.28 10.56
N THR A 39 7.74 -8.08 10.02
CA THR A 39 8.51 -6.82 10.12
C THR A 39 7.70 -5.58 9.78
N TYR A 40 6.78 -5.67 8.82
CA TYR A 40 6.02 -4.53 8.32
C TYR A 40 4.59 -4.42 8.88
N GLU A 41 4.18 -5.33 9.77
CA GLU A 41 2.77 -5.55 10.12
C GLU A 41 2.07 -4.29 10.65
N ASN A 42 2.76 -3.51 11.50
CA ASN A 42 2.16 -2.29 12.06
C ASN A 42 2.02 -1.16 11.03
N ILE A 43 2.82 -1.16 9.97
CA ILE A 43 2.73 -0.14 8.91
C ILE A 43 1.93 -0.62 7.69
N ALA A 44 1.55 -1.89 7.66
CA ALA A 44 0.76 -2.47 6.58
C ALA A 44 -0.56 -1.70 6.38
N PRO A 45 -0.93 -1.40 5.14
CA PRO A 45 -2.06 -0.53 4.82
C PRO A 45 -3.40 -1.25 5.05
N THR A 46 -4.46 -0.48 5.24
CA THR A 46 -5.85 -1.00 5.33
C THR A 46 -6.73 -0.53 4.17
N ILE A 47 -6.18 0.34 3.32
CA ILE A 47 -6.78 0.87 2.11
C ILE A 47 -5.72 0.84 1.02
N THR A 48 -6.09 0.34 -0.16
CA THR A 48 -5.26 0.35 -1.36
C THR A 48 -5.83 1.29 -2.41
N LEU A 49 -4.95 1.92 -3.18
CA LEU A 49 -5.32 2.77 -4.30
C LEU A 49 -5.33 1.95 -5.61
N ARG A 50 -6.48 1.87 -6.27
CA ARG A 50 -6.66 1.18 -7.56
C ARG A 50 -6.65 2.15 -8.72
N GLY A 51 -6.15 1.69 -9.87
CA GLY A 51 -6.14 2.46 -11.13
C GLY A 51 -5.10 3.58 -11.16
N ILE A 52 -4.05 3.48 -10.33
CA ILE A 52 -2.90 4.39 -10.40
C ILE A 52 -1.95 3.88 -11.48
N ASP A 53 -1.70 4.74 -12.48
CA ASP A 53 -0.61 4.58 -13.44
C ASP A 53 0.63 5.33 -12.93
N ALA A 54 1.49 4.61 -12.20
CA ALA A 54 2.68 5.14 -11.56
C ALA A 54 3.69 4.03 -11.27
N GLU A 55 4.89 4.41 -10.81
CA GLU A 55 5.86 3.45 -10.28
C GLU A 55 5.38 2.96 -8.91
N ASN A 56 4.86 1.73 -8.87
CA ASN A 56 4.31 1.14 -7.66
C ASN A 56 5.37 0.36 -6.89
N LEU A 57 5.59 0.75 -5.64
CA LEU A 57 6.60 0.18 -4.76
C LEU A 57 6.05 -0.79 -3.73
N VAL A 58 4.76 -0.68 -3.40
CA VAL A 58 4.01 -1.67 -2.63
C VAL A 58 2.75 -1.97 -3.41
N ASN A 59 2.61 -3.22 -3.83
CA ASN A 59 1.46 -3.68 -4.61
C ASN A 59 0.56 -4.56 -3.76
N THR A 60 -0.74 -4.39 -3.93
CA THR A 60 -1.75 -5.27 -3.34
C THR A 60 -2.27 -6.24 -4.37
N VAL A 61 -2.46 -7.49 -3.97
CA VAL A 61 -3.28 -8.46 -4.71
C VAL A 61 -4.34 -9.01 -3.75
N ALA A 62 -5.59 -8.94 -4.19
CA ALA A 62 -6.74 -9.30 -3.38
C ALA A 62 -7.92 -9.74 -4.27
N PHE A 63 -8.96 -10.26 -3.62
CA PHE A 63 -10.20 -10.66 -4.26
C PHE A 63 -11.32 -9.67 -3.91
N ASP A 64 -12.24 -9.43 -4.84
CA ASP A 64 -13.38 -8.56 -4.58
C ASP A 64 -14.40 -9.29 -3.71
N ARG A 65 -14.53 -8.83 -2.48
CA ARG A 65 -15.55 -9.26 -1.52
C ARG A 65 -16.40 -8.08 -1.04
N ILE A 66 -16.08 -6.87 -1.52
CA ILE A 66 -16.77 -5.62 -1.19
C ILE A 66 -17.13 -4.98 -2.53
N PRO A 67 -18.20 -5.48 -3.19
CA PRO A 67 -18.54 -5.05 -4.54
C PRO A 67 -18.69 -3.54 -4.61
N ASN A 68 -17.99 -2.94 -5.57
CA ASN A 68 -17.94 -1.48 -5.78
C ASN A 68 -17.37 -0.69 -4.58
N GLY A 69 -16.59 -1.33 -3.70
CA GLY A 69 -16.04 -0.70 -2.49
C GLY A 69 -17.10 -0.36 -1.43
N ASN A 70 -18.35 -0.81 -1.60
CA ASN A 70 -19.41 -0.57 -0.63
C ASN A 70 -19.39 -1.61 0.50
N ILE A 71 -18.93 -1.21 1.69
CA ILE A 71 -18.83 -2.09 2.87
C ILE A 71 -20.15 -2.76 3.25
N MET A 72 -21.29 -2.12 2.97
CA MET A 72 -22.62 -2.69 3.23
C MET A 72 -22.97 -3.85 2.30
N LYS A 73 -22.26 -3.97 1.17
CA LYS A 73 -22.39 -5.08 0.21
C LYS A 73 -21.37 -6.19 0.44
N ARG A 74 -20.59 -6.13 1.52
CA ARG A 74 -19.63 -7.17 1.89
C ARG A 74 -20.34 -8.52 1.99
N ASN A 75 -19.75 -9.55 1.39
CA ASN A 75 -20.31 -10.90 1.40
C ASN A 75 -19.23 -11.96 1.75
N TYR A 76 -19.70 -13.19 1.93
CA TYR A 76 -18.90 -14.37 2.31
C TYR A 76 -19.15 -15.54 1.36
N ILE A 77 -19.57 -15.26 0.12
CA ILE A 77 -19.98 -16.30 -0.85
C ILE A 77 -18.78 -16.95 -1.58
N GLY A 78 -17.56 -16.52 -1.26
CA GLY A 78 -16.35 -16.92 -1.96
C GLY A 78 -15.53 -15.72 -2.41
N SER A 79 -14.35 -15.99 -2.98
CA SER A 79 -13.51 -14.97 -3.58
C SER A 79 -14.13 -14.50 -4.90
N GLY A 80 -14.42 -13.20 -5.01
CA GLY A 80 -14.80 -12.59 -6.29
C GLY A 80 -13.59 -12.34 -7.18
N ASP A 81 -13.74 -11.42 -8.13
CA ASP A 81 -12.68 -11.10 -9.09
C ASP A 81 -11.38 -10.67 -8.42
N VAL A 82 -10.25 -11.11 -8.99
CA VAL A 82 -8.93 -10.64 -8.57
C VAL A 82 -8.80 -9.18 -8.95
N TRP A 83 -8.29 -8.39 -8.01
CA TRP A 83 -7.89 -7.02 -8.27
C TRP A 83 -6.51 -6.74 -7.67
N SER A 84 -5.82 -5.79 -8.29
CA SER A 84 -4.58 -5.25 -7.79
C SER A 84 -4.65 -3.74 -7.63
N GLY A 85 -3.73 -3.21 -6.85
CA GLY A 85 -3.56 -1.78 -6.63
C GLY A 85 -2.23 -1.48 -5.96
N SER A 86 -2.06 -0.24 -5.55
CA SER A 86 -0.82 0.28 -4.98
C SER A 86 -1.08 0.93 -3.63
N ASP A 87 -0.22 0.61 -2.67
CA ASP A 87 -0.22 1.23 -1.33
C ASP A 87 0.92 2.23 -1.17
N LEU A 88 1.89 2.18 -2.08
CA LEU A 88 2.98 3.14 -2.16
C LEU A 88 3.37 3.32 -3.63
N SER A 89 3.27 4.55 -4.14
CA SER A 89 3.56 4.87 -5.54
C SER A 89 4.40 6.15 -5.66
N ILE A 90 5.31 6.19 -6.63
CA ILE A 90 6.00 7.42 -7.06
C ILE A 90 5.31 7.93 -8.34
N VAL A 91 4.74 9.12 -8.23
CA VAL A 91 4.05 9.81 -9.33
C VAL A 91 4.93 10.97 -9.81
N LYS A 92 5.21 11.02 -11.11
CA LYS A 92 5.84 12.20 -11.73
C LYS A 92 4.79 13.28 -11.94
N HIS A 93 5.07 14.52 -11.54
CA HIS A 93 4.19 15.65 -11.79
C HIS A 93 5.01 16.92 -12.08
N GLY A 94 4.96 17.37 -13.33
CA GLY A 94 5.88 18.40 -13.82
C GLY A 94 7.33 17.93 -13.67
N ASP A 95 8.18 18.80 -13.12
CA ASP A 95 9.59 18.50 -12.81
C ASP A 95 9.78 17.79 -11.46
N GLY A 96 8.69 17.60 -10.70
CA GLY A 96 8.69 17.03 -9.36
C GLY A 96 8.23 15.57 -9.29
N LYS A 97 8.37 15.00 -8.10
CA LYS A 97 7.86 13.68 -7.73
C LYS A 97 6.91 13.81 -6.53
N ILE A 98 5.86 13.00 -6.52
CA ILE A 98 4.94 12.86 -5.40
C ILE A 98 4.97 11.40 -4.95
N ILE A 99 5.19 11.19 -3.65
CA ILE A 99 5.00 9.88 -3.02
C ILE A 99 3.55 9.81 -2.54
N LEU A 100 2.77 8.89 -3.12
CA LEU A 100 1.44 8.54 -2.64
C LEU A 100 1.56 7.30 -1.76
N SER A 101 1.12 7.37 -0.50
CA SER A 101 1.24 6.27 0.46
C SER A 101 -0.06 6.09 1.25
N THR A 102 -0.48 4.84 1.42
CA THR A 102 -1.52 4.43 2.38
C THR A 102 -0.95 3.64 3.57
N LEU A 103 0.38 3.53 3.65
CA LEU A 103 1.07 2.92 4.77
C LEU A 103 0.78 3.70 6.06
N LYS A 104 0.66 2.99 7.19
CA LYS A 104 0.33 3.58 8.49
C LYS A 104 1.58 4.17 9.18
N LEU A 105 2.37 4.96 8.46
CA LEU A 105 3.67 5.45 8.95
C LEU A 105 3.48 6.44 10.11
N ILE A 106 2.69 7.49 9.88
CA ILE A 106 2.52 8.59 10.85
C ILE A 106 1.91 8.10 12.17
N GLN A 107 0.99 7.14 12.11
CA GLN A 107 0.34 6.57 13.27
C GLN A 107 1.28 5.72 14.14
N ASN A 108 2.44 5.32 13.61
CA ASN A 108 3.39 4.43 14.27
C ASN A 108 4.76 5.08 14.53
N ILE A 109 4.91 6.40 14.33
CA ILE A 109 6.13 7.12 14.71
C ILE A 109 6.32 7.05 16.23
N GLY A 110 7.55 6.80 16.70
CA GLY A 110 7.88 6.62 18.12
C GLY A 110 7.43 5.29 18.71
N TYR A 111 6.74 4.44 17.93
CA TYR A 111 6.27 3.12 18.36
C TYR A 111 6.92 1.99 17.55
N ASP A 112 6.95 2.12 16.23
CA ASP A 112 7.55 1.14 15.33
C ASP A 112 8.76 1.74 14.60
N PRO A 113 9.99 1.25 14.82
CA PRO A 113 11.17 1.75 14.13
C PRO A 113 11.10 1.55 12.60
N VAL A 114 10.35 0.57 12.11
CA VAL A 114 10.15 0.35 10.66
C VAL A 114 9.38 1.52 10.04
N ALA A 115 8.42 2.11 10.76
CA ALA A 115 7.70 3.30 10.29
C ALA A 115 8.66 4.48 10.08
N GLU A 116 9.57 4.68 11.02
CA GLU A 116 10.56 5.75 10.99
C GLU A 116 11.61 5.53 9.90
N ILE A 117 12.14 4.31 9.77
CA ILE A 117 13.11 3.97 8.71
C ILE A 117 12.49 4.21 7.33
N VAL A 118 11.27 3.72 7.10
CA VAL A 118 10.59 3.90 5.81
C VAL A 118 10.32 5.38 5.54
N LEU A 119 9.83 6.14 6.52
CA LEU A 119 9.58 7.57 6.36
C LEU A 119 10.87 8.35 6.06
N MET A 120 11.96 8.08 6.78
CA MET A 120 13.25 8.73 6.54
C MET A 120 13.83 8.35 5.18
N ASN A 121 13.69 7.10 4.74
CA ASN A 121 14.11 6.70 3.40
C ASN A 121 13.26 7.36 2.30
N MET A 122 11.97 7.66 2.55
CA MET A 122 11.14 8.44 1.64
C MET A 122 11.63 9.87 1.51
N ILE A 123 11.93 10.54 2.62
CA ILE A 123 12.46 11.91 2.65
C ILE A 123 13.81 11.97 1.92
N ASN A 124 14.75 11.08 2.26
CA ASN A 124 16.05 11.00 1.61
C ASN A 124 16.00 10.61 0.12
N TYR A 125 14.86 10.10 -0.37
CA TYR A 125 14.68 9.77 -1.79
C TYR A 125 14.19 10.97 -2.62
N ILE A 126 13.48 11.91 -1.97
CA ILE A 126 12.93 13.11 -2.62
C ILE A 126 13.80 14.35 -2.45
N ASP A 127 14.62 14.39 -1.39
CA ASP A 127 15.71 15.37 -1.20
C ASP A 127 16.86 15.14 -2.19
#